data_AF-A0A7L6ABF5-F1
#
_entry.id   AF-A0A7L6ABF5-F1
#
_cell.length_a   1.000
_cell.length_b   1.000
_cell.length_c   1.000
_cell.angle_alpha   90.00
_cell.angle_beta   90.00
_cell.angle_gamma   90.00
#
_symmetry.space_group_name_H-M   'P 1'
#
loop_
_entity.id
_entity.type
_entity.pdbx_description
1 polymer ?
#
loop_
_entity_poly.entity_id
_entity_poly.type
_entity_poly.pdbx_seq_one_letter_code
_entity_poly.pdbx_strand_id
1 'polypeptide(L)'
;MKAWLTQHRAALAAAVRRLWAAPLNTLLSLLVIGIVLTLPAFGYVLLDNLRDLGRNVSGVQQISLFMTLDASRKDVAEIESRLKLAANGKWRFVPKDEALKRLQANEGMAEIVASLPRNPLPDAFIVEPTNTAPEALEILRKEIAGWPKVAHVQLDSAWVKRFDAFLRLARLALWMIAGIFAAGLIAVTFNTIRLQVLAQAAEIEVARLIGATDAFIRRPFYYFGALQGALGALLAAALVLGALALLAGPVGELATLYGAGFSLRPPGGIEVAALASIGAFLGWLGAQLSVSLSLRKFD
;
A
#
# COMPACT_ATOMS: atom_id res chain seq x y z
N MET A 1 30.60 -15.71 26.10
CA MET A 1 30.02 -15.34 24.78
C MET A 1 30.04 -16.47 23.74
N LYS A 2 31.12 -17.27 23.61
CA LYS A 2 31.22 -18.36 22.61
C LYS A 2 30.17 -19.48 22.80
N ALA A 3 29.89 -19.93 24.02
CA ALA A 3 28.93 -21.00 24.31
C ALA A 3 27.45 -20.63 24.00
N TRP A 4 27.09 -19.35 24.15
CA TRP A 4 25.75 -18.87 23.80
C TRP A 4 25.55 -18.88 22.28
N LEU A 5 26.53 -18.39 21.52
CA LEU A 5 26.53 -18.39 20.06
C LEU A 5 26.52 -19.81 19.46
N THR A 6 27.25 -20.75 20.05
CA THR A 6 27.24 -22.16 19.60
C THR A 6 25.89 -22.81 19.81
N GLN A 7 25.21 -22.54 20.93
CA GLN A 7 23.84 -23.04 21.17
C GLN A 7 22.82 -22.48 20.15
N HIS A 8 22.95 -21.20 19.78
CA HIS A 8 22.07 -20.58 18.78
C HIS A 8 22.33 -21.15 17.38
N ARG A 9 23.61 -21.34 17.01
CA ARG A 9 23.99 -22.00 15.76
C ARG A 9 23.51 -23.45 15.70
N ALA A 10 23.65 -24.21 16.79
CA ALA A 10 23.17 -25.58 16.86
C ALA A 10 21.64 -25.66 16.72
N ALA A 11 20.91 -24.75 17.37
CA ALA A 11 19.45 -24.67 17.23
C ALA A 11 19.01 -24.30 15.82
N LEU A 12 19.69 -23.35 15.17
CA LEU A 12 19.43 -23.00 13.77
C LEU A 12 19.73 -24.18 12.84
N ALA A 13 20.87 -24.85 13.00
CA ALA A 13 21.23 -26.02 12.20
C ALA A 13 20.24 -27.17 12.40
N ALA A 14 19.75 -27.37 13.63
CA ALA A 14 18.68 -28.32 13.91
C ALA A 14 17.37 -27.93 13.22
N ALA A 15 16.98 -26.65 13.23
CA ALA A 15 15.80 -26.15 12.52
C ALA A 15 15.91 -26.36 11.00
N VAL A 16 17.06 -26.06 10.41
CA VAL A 16 17.30 -26.30 8.98
C VAL A 16 17.23 -27.79 8.66
N ARG A 17 17.91 -28.63 9.43
CA ARG A 17 17.85 -30.09 9.24
C ARG A 17 16.43 -30.65 9.36
N ARG A 18 15.60 -30.09 10.26
CA ARG A 18 14.17 -30.45 10.37
C ARG A 18 13.38 -30.10 9.10
N LEU A 19 13.65 -28.95 8.48
CA LEU A 19 13.01 -28.61 7.19
C LEU A 19 13.34 -29.62 6.10
N TRP A 20 14.61 -30.03 6.02
CA TRP A 20 15.09 -30.99 5.02
C TRP A 20 14.67 -32.44 5.30
N ALA A 21 14.49 -32.82 6.57
CA ALA A 21 14.09 -34.17 6.94
C ALA A 21 12.63 -34.52 6.57
N ALA A 22 11.77 -33.52 6.40
CA ALA A 22 10.36 -33.70 6.04
C ALA A 22 9.95 -32.79 4.86
N PRO A 23 10.50 -33.00 3.65
CA PRO A 23 10.41 -32.06 2.54
C PRO A 23 8.97 -31.82 2.08
N LEU A 24 8.13 -32.86 2.02
CA LEU A 24 6.72 -32.74 1.61
C LEU A 24 5.92 -31.90 2.62
N ASN A 25 6.06 -32.19 3.91
CA ASN A 25 5.34 -31.46 4.96
C ASN A 25 5.80 -30.00 5.04
N THR A 26 7.12 -29.77 4.89
CA THR A 26 7.68 -28.43 4.77
C THR A 26 7.09 -27.69 3.57
N LEU A 27 7.06 -28.30 2.38
CA LEU A 27 6.51 -27.67 1.18
C LEU A 27 5.02 -27.31 1.34
N LEU A 28 4.21 -28.24 1.85
CA LEU A 28 2.79 -27.99 2.11
C LEU A 28 2.58 -26.86 3.12
N SER A 29 3.36 -26.86 4.20
CA SER A 29 3.33 -25.78 5.19
C SER A 29 3.72 -24.43 4.57
N LEU A 30 4.80 -24.39 3.78
CA LEU A 30 5.22 -23.18 3.06
C LEU A 30 4.17 -22.68 2.08
N LEU A 31 3.49 -23.57 1.36
CA LEU A 31 2.39 -23.22 0.45
C LEU A 31 1.22 -22.60 1.21
N VAL A 32 0.78 -23.21 2.32
CA VAL A 32 -0.31 -22.66 3.14
C VAL A 32 0.07 -21.28 3.68
N ILE A 33 1.26 -21.14 4.26
CA ILE A 33 1.77 -19.85 4.77
C ILE A 33 1.86 -18.83 3.64
N GLY A 34 2.38 -19.25 2.49
CA GLY A 34 2.51 -18.43 1.29
C GLY A 34 1.16 -17.90 0.82
N ILE A 35 0.16 -18.76 0.67
CA ILE A 35 -1.20 -18.38 0.25
C ILE A 35 -1.82 -17.40 1.26
N VAL A 36 -1.72 -17.71 2.55
CA VAL A 36 -2.23 -16.88 3.65
C VAL A 36 -1.64 -15.48 3.62
N LEU A 37 -0.33 -15.34 3.37
CA LEU A 37 0.34 -14.03 3.30
C LEU A 37 0.20 -13.34 1.94
N THR A 38 -0.04 -14.10 0.86
CA THR A 38 -0.18 -13.56 -0.50
C THR A 38 -1.37 -12.62 -0.59
N LEU A 39 -2.52 -12.97 -0.02
CA LEU A 39 -3.73 -12.14 -0.13
C LEU A 39 -3.56 -10.74 0.48
N PRO A 40 -3.15 -10.58 1.76
CA PRO A 40 -2.92 -9.26 2.33
C PRO A 40 -1.75 -8.52 1.66
N ALA A 41 -0.69 -9.22 1.25
CA ALA A 41 0.43 -8.60 0.55
C ALA A 41 0.03 -8.06 -0.84
N PHE A 42 -0.72 -8.86 -1.61
CA PHE A 42 -1.24 -8.46 -2.91
C PHE A 42 -2.20 -7.28 -2.78
N GLY A 43 -3.13 -7.34 -1.82
CA GLY A 43 -4.04 -6.23 -1.53
C GLY A 43 -3.30 -4.95 -1.15
N TYR A 44 -2.21 -5.04 -0.38
CA TYR A 44 -1.37 -3.90 -0.05
C TYR A 44 -0.74 -3.29 -1.30
N VAL A 45 -0.08 -4.10 -2.12
CA VAL A 45 0.60 -3.63 -3.35
C VAL A 45 -0.41 -3.04 -4.32
N LEU A 46 -1.61 -3.62 -4.45
CA LEU A 46 -2.67 -3.10 -5.29
C LEU A 46 -3.16 -1.73 -4.80
N LEU A 47 -3.43 -1.58 -3.50
CA LEU A 47 -3.86 -0.29 -2.94
C LEU A 47 -2.79 0.79 -3.07
N ASP A 48 -1.50 0.42 -2.99
CA ASP A 48 -0.39 1.37 -3.16
C ASP A 48 -0.28 1.82 -4.62
N ASN A 49 -0.39 0.88 -5.57
CA ASN A 49 -0.46 1.20 -7.00
C ASN A 49 -1.68 2.07 -7.34
N LEU A 50 -2.86 1.79 -6.76
CA LEU A 50 -4.07 2.61 -6.95
C LEU A 50 -3.91 4.02 -6.36
N ARG A 51 -3.20 4.15 -5.25
CA ARG A 51 -2.88 5.46 -4.66
C ARG A 51 -1.96 6.28 -5.56
N ASP A 52 -0.95 5.65 -6.13
CA ASP A 52 -0.03 6.30 -7.06
C ASP A 52 -0.73 6.66 -8.38
N LEU A 53 -1.61 5.79 -8.88
CA LEU A 53 -2.52 6.10 -9.99
C LEU A 53 -3.37 7.34 -9.71
N GLY A 54 -4.04 7.39 -8.55
CA GLY A 54 -4.88 8.53 -8.18
C GLY A 54 -4.10 9.85 -8.08
N ARG A 55 -2.79 9.80 -7.82
CA ARG A 55 -1.91 10.97 -7.83
C ARG A 55 -1.46 11.37 -9.24
N ASN A 56 -1.19 10.39 -10.10
CA ASN A 56 -0.58 10.61 -11.41
C ASN A 56 -1.61 10.85 -12.54
N VAL A 57 -2.73 10.12 -12.55
CA VAL A 57 -3.78 10.25 -13.59
C VAL A 57 -4.59 11.53 -13.41
N SER A 58 -4.71 12.02 -12.18
CA SER A 58 -5.50 13.21 -11.87
C SER A 58 -4.81 14.53 -12.20
N GLY A 59 -3.72 14.52 -12.99
CA GLY A 59 -3.10 15.73 -13.55
C GLY A 59 -2.93 16.87 -12.55
N VAL A 60 -1.89 16.82 -11.72
CA VAL A 60 -1.37 18.00 -11.00
C VAL A 60 -2.43 18.83 -10.25
N GLN A 61 -3.21 18.22 -9.35
CA GLN A 61 -4.09 18.90 -8.36
C GLN A 61 -4.35 20.40 -8.62
N GLN A 62 -5.09 20.70 -9.69
CA GLN A 62 -5.21 22.07 -10.18
C GLN A 62 -6.23 22.83 -9.34
N ILE A 63 -5.93 24.09 -9.04
CA ILE A 63 -6.89 25.03 -8.45
C ILE A 63 -7.42 25.89 -9.59
N SER A 64 -8.69 25.72 -9.91
CA SER A 64 -9.39 26.54 -10.90
C SER A 64 -9.99 27.76 -10.20
N LEU A 65 -9.38 28.91 -10.43
CA LEU A 65 -9.86 30.21 -10.00
C LEU A 65 -10.72 30.82 -11.10
N PHE A 66 -11.99 31.09 -10.81
CA PHE A 66 -12.88 31.84 -11.69
C PHE A 66 -13.03 33.28 -11.19
N MET A 67 -12.77 34.24 -12.07
CA MET A 67 -12.94 35.67 -11.79
C MET A 67 -14.41 36.10 -11.89
N THR A 68 -14.72 37.31 -11.44
CA THR A 68 -16.03 37.92 -11.70
C THR A 68 -16.15 38.38 -13.17
N LEU A 69 -17.37 38.37 -13.72
CA LEU A 69 -17.62 38.74 -15.12
C LEU A 69 -17.27 40.19 -15.48
N ASP A 70 -17.18 41.06 -14.47
CA ASP A 70 -16.83 42.47 -14.55
C ASP A 70 -15.34 42.74 -14.28
N ALA A 71 -14.50 41.70 -14.23
CA ALA A 71 -13.06 41.84 -14.05
C ALA A 71 -12.42 42.58 -15.23
N SER A 72 -11.62 43.59 -14.92
CA SER A 72 -10.85 44.36 -15.89
C SER A 72 -9.47 43.73 -16.13
N ARG A 73 -8.78 44.14 -17.20
CA ARG A 73 -7.39 43.70 -17.45
C ARG A 73 -6.42 44.04 -16.32
N LYS A 74 -6.70 45.09 -15.53
CA LYS A 74 -5.90 45.45 -14.36
C LYS A 74 -6.07 44.44 -13.23
N ASP A 75 -7.30 43.97 -13.01
CA ASP A 75 -7.61 42.97 -11.98
C ASP A 75 -6.95 41.62 -12.32
N VAL A 76 -6.93 41.25 -13.60
CA VAL A 76 -6.22 40.06 -14.10
C VAL A 76 -4.72 40.15 -13.77
N ALA A 77 -4.09 41.30 -14.07
CA ALA A 77 -2.67 41.52 -13.79
C ALA A 77 -2.35 41.53 -12.28
N GLU A 78 -3.27 42.02 -11.45
CA GLU A 78 -3.12 41.99 -9.99
C GLU A 78 -3.14 40.55 -9.45
N ILE A 79 -4.11 39.74 -9.88
CA ILE A 79 -4.17 38.32 -9.52
C ILE A 79 -2.92 37.58 -9.99
N GLU A 80 -2.44 37.87 -11.21
CA GLU A 80 -1.20 37.28 -11.73
C GLU A 80 0.01 37.56 -10.83
N SER A 81 0.13 38.79 -10.33
CA SER A 81 1.18 39.19 -9.39
C SER A 81 1.06 38.45 -8.05
N ARG A 82 -0.16 38.34 -7.51
CA ARG A 82 -0.42 37.61 -6.26
C ARG A 82 -0.13 36.10 -6.40
N LEU A 83 -0.49 35.49 -7.52
CA LEU A 83 -0.19 34.08 -7.80
C LEU A 83 1.32 33.80 -7.88
N LYS A 84 2.11 34.73 -8.45
CA LYS A 84 3.57 34.62 -8.46
C LYS A 84 4.17 34.58 -7.06
N LEU A 85 3.58 35.30 -6.10
CA LEU A 85 4.05 35.33 -4.71
C LEU A 85 3.54 34.14 -3.87
N ALA A 86 2.26 33.77 -4.03
CA ALA A 86 1.59 32.80 -3.16
C ALA A 86 1.81 31.34 -3.59
N ALA A 87 1.77 31.04 -4.90
CA ALA A 87 1.71 29.66 -5.38
C ALA A 87 3.09 29.04 -5.66
N ASN A 88 4.13 29.86 -5.87
CA ASN A 88 5.50 29.45 -6.26
C ASN A 88 5.53 28.32 -7.31
N GLY A 89 4.51 28.27 -8.17
CA GLY A 89 4.12 27.14 -9.00
C GLY A 89 3.69 27.60 -10.39
N LYS A 90 3.41 26.64 -11.27
CA LYS A 90 2.98 26.93 -12.64
C LYS A 90 1.52 27.38 -12.61
N TRP A 91 1.17 28.37 -13.39
CA TRP A 91 -0.21 28.79 -13.57
C TRP A 91 -0.47 29.11 -15.04
N ARG A 92 -1.73 28.94 -15.45
CA ARG A 92 -2.18 29.19 -16.82
C ARG A 92 -3.41 30.07 -16.78
N PHE A 93 -3.34 31.22 -17.43
CA PHE A 93 -4.50 32.05 -17.68
C PHE A 93 -5.33 31.45 -18.83
N VAL A 94 -6.64 31.35 -18.63
CA VAL A 94 -7.61 30.88 -19.61
C VAL A 94 -8.61 32.02 -19.85
N PRO A 95 -8.50 32.74 -20.97
CA PRO A 95 -9.46 33.77 -21.33
C PRO A 95 -10.85 33.18 -21.53
N LYS A 96 -11.90 33.94 -21.20
CA LYS A 96 -13.29 33.55 -21.41
C LYS A 96 -13.63 33.16 -22.85
N ASP A 97 -12.96 33.75 -23.83
CA ASP A 97 -13.17 33.44 -25.25
C ASP A 97 -12.55 32.08 -25.63
N GLU A 98 -11.42 31.71 -25.01
CA GLU A 98 -10.83 30.39 -25.17
C GLU A 98 -11.67 29.31 -24.49
N ALA A 99 -12.17 29.60 -23.28
CA ALA A 99 -13.08 28.72 -22.56
C ALA A 99 -14.36 28.43 -23.37
N LEU A 100 -14.91 29.45 -24.05
CA LEU A 100 -16.09 29.31 -24.89
C LEU A 100 -15.82 28.42 -26.11
N LYS A 101 -14.68 28.61 -26.79
CA LYS A 101 -14.28 27.76 -27.93
C LYS A 101 -14.11 26.30 -27.54
N ARG A 102 -13.52 26.03 -26.37
CA ARG A 102 -13.38 24.67 -25.84
C ARG A 102 -14.73 24.04 -25.56
N LEU A 103 -15.67 24.81 -25.00
CA LEU A 103 -17.02 24.33 -24.74
C LEU A 103 -17.78 24.02 -26.03
N GLN A 104 -17.62 24.84 -27.07
CA GLN A 104 -18.21 24.61 -28.40
C GLN A 104 -17.68 23.35 -29.09
N ALA A 105 -16.45 22.93 -28.79
CA ALA A 105 -15.84 21.73 -29.36
C ALA A 105 -16.38 20.42 -28.76
N ASN A 106 -17.13 20.49 -27.64
CA ASN A 106 -17.79 19.32 -27.07
C ASN A 106 -19.09 19.01 -27.84
N GLU A 107 -19.31 17.73 -28.14
CA GLU A 107 -20.49 17.27 -28.85
C GLU A 107 -21.79 17.74 -28.17
N GLY A 108 -22.70 18.33 -28.94
CA GLY A 108 -24.00 18.83 -28.46
C GLY A 108 -23.98 20.20 -27.77
N MET A 109 -22.82 20.81 -27.51
CA MET A 109 -22.74 22.15 -26.86
C MET A 109 -22.68 23.32 -27.86
N ALA A 110 -22.31 23.08 -29.12
CA ALA A 110 -22.16 24.13 -30.13
C ALA A 110 -23.46 24.94 -30.36
N GLU A 111 -24.60 24.26 -30.50
CA GLU A 111 -25.91 24.90 -30.75
C GLU A 111 -26.39 25.70 -29.53
N ILE A 112 -26.17 25.18 -28.32
CA ILE A 112 -26.54 25.86 -27.07
C ILE A 112 -25.69 27.12 -26.91
N VAL A 113 -24.39 27.05 -27.15
CA VAL A 113 -23.51 28.22 -27.05
C VAL A 113 -23.86 29.28 -28.10
N ALA A 114 -24.23 28.86 -29.31
CA ALA A 114 -24.65 29.78 -30.38
C ALA A 114 -25.98 30.49 -30.05
N SER A 115 -26.84 29.91 -29.22
CA SER A 115 -28.10 30.51 -28.78
C SER A 115 -27.97 31.57 -27.67
N LEU A 116 -26.77 31.71 -27.08
CA LEU A 116 -26.55 32.66 -25.99
C LEU A 116 -26.27 34.08 -26.53
N PRO A 117 -26.96 35.11 -26.01
CA PRO A 117 -26.79 36.50 -26.48
C PRO A 117 -25.42 37.12 -26.14
N ARG A 118 -24.69 36.57 -25.16
CA ARG A 118 -23.34 37.01 -24.78
C ARG A 118 -22.57 35.86 -24.11
N ASN A 119 -21.23 35.88 -24.18
CA ASN A 119 -20.36 34.92 -23.48
C ASN A 119 -20.61 34.96 -21.94
N PRO A 120 -21.18 33.91 -21.34
CA PRO A 120 -21.47 33.87 -19.91
C PRO A 120 -20.28 33.41 -19.07
N LEU A 121 -19.15 33.03 -19.70
CA LEU A 121 -18.01 32.46 -19.02
C LEU A 121 -17.10 33.57 -18.45
N PRO A 122 -16.63 33.42 -17.20
CA PRO A 122 -15.61 34.29 -16.65
C PRO A 122 -14.21 33.93 -17.16
N ASP A 123 -13.28 34.87 -17.02
CA ASP A 123 -11.86 34.57 -17.14
C ASP A 123 -11.42 33.68 -15.97
N ALA A 124 -10.52 32.72 -16.23
CA ALA A 124 -10.09 31.75 -15.23
C ALA A 124 -8.56 31.61 -15.17
N PHE A 125 -8.05 31.27 -13.99
CA PHE A 125 -6.67 30.84 -13.81
C PHE A 125 -6.64 29.41 -13.31
N ILE A 126 -5.84 28.58 -13.97
CA ILE A 126 -5.56 27.21 -13.56
C ILE A 126 -4.19 27.22 -12.88
N VAL A 127 -4.17 26.97 -11.58
CA VAL A 127 -2.95 26.99 -10.77
C VAL A 127 -2.54 25.56 -10.46
N GLU A 128 -1.28 25.24 -10.71
CA GLU A 128 -0.63 23.97 -10.38
C GLU A 128 0.27 24.19 -9.14
N PRO A 129 -0.23 23.91 -7.93
CA PRO A 129 0.52 24.10 -6.71
C PRO A 129 1.65 23.08 -6.59
N THR A 130 2.81 23.53 -6.14
CA THR A 130 3.99 22.68 -5.92
C THR A 130 3.79 21.69 -4.77
N ASN A 131 2.95 22.04 -3.78
CA ASN A 131 2.58 21.16 -2.67
C ASN A 131 1.19 20.56 -2.89
N THR A 132 1.15 19.26 -3.12
CA THR A 132 -0.06 18.48 -3.41
C THR A 132 -0.67 17.81 -2.16
N ALA A 133 -0.32 18.26 -0.96
CA ALA A 133 -0.94 17.77 0.26
C ALA A 133 -2.37 18.33 0.39
N PRO A 134 -3.39 17.50 0.70
CA PRO A 134 -4.79 17.96 0.77
C PRO A 134 -5.03 19.14 1.72
N GLU A 135 -4.29 19.17 2.84
CA GLU A 135 -4.37 20.25 3.83
C GLU A 135 -3.78 21.56 3.30
N ALA A 136 -2.63 21.49 2.63
CA ALA A 136 -1.99 22.65 2.02
C ALA A 136 -2.84 23.26 0.89
N LEU A 137 -3.48 22.41 0.09
CA LEU A 137 -4.42 22.85 -0.94
C LEU A 137 -5.63 23.60 -0.38
N GLU A 138 -6.22 23.11 0.72
CA GLU A 138 -7.38 23.77 1.32
C GLU A 138 -7.01 25.13 1.92
N ILE A 139 -5.80 25.26 2.48
CA ILE A 139 -5.28 26.54 2.96
C ILE A 139 -5.14 27.51 1.77
N LEU A 140 -4.47 27.08 0.70
CA LEU A 140 -4.27 27.89 -0.50
C LEU A 140 -5.61 28.28 -1.15
N ARG A 141 -6.57 27.35 -1.24
CA ARG A 141 -7.93 27.62 -1.75
C ARG A 141 -8.62 28.71 -0.94
N LYS A 142 -8.55 28.65 0.39
CA LYS A 142 -9.17 29.65 1.28
C LYS A 142 -8.53 31.03 1.13
N GLU A 143 -7.21 31.07 1.02
CA GLU A 143 -6.47 32.32 0.81
C GLU A 143 -6.87 32.98 -0.51
N ILE A 144 -6.85 32.20 -1.61
CA ILE A 144 -7.21 32.66 -2.95
C ILE A 144 -8.69 33.09 -3.01
N ALA A 145 -9.58 32.36 -2.33
CA ALA A 145 -11.01 32.70 -2.28
C ALA A 145 -11.29 34.04 -1.57
N GLY A 146 -10.34 34.53 -0.76
CA GLY A 146 -10.44 35.83 -0.10
C GLY A 146 -9.95 37.01 -0.96
N TRP A 147 -9.43 36.78 -2.17
CA TRP A 147 -8.91 37.85 -3.02
C TRP A 147 -10.05 38.64 -3.71
N PRO A 148 -9.86 39.95 -3.95
CA PRO A 148 -10.83 40.75 -4.68
C PRO A 148 -11.00 40.24 -6.12
N LYS A 149 -12.21 40.37 -6.67
CA LYS A 149 -12.59 39.95 -8.04
C LYS A 149 -12.46 38.46 -8.34
N VAL A 150 -12.35 37.63 -7.29
CA VAL A 150 -12.49 36.17 -7.37
C VAL A 150 -13.93 35.81 -7.07
N ALA A 151 -14.61 35.17 -8.03
CA ALA A 151 -16.00 34.76 -7.88
C ALA A 151 -16.11 33.36 -7.26
N HIS A 152 -15.30 32.43 -7.75
CA HIS A 152 -15.34 31.05 -7.30
C HIS A 152 -13.96 30.41 -7.41
N VAL A 153 -13.57 29.66 -6.38
CA VAL A 153 -12.35 28.85 -6.41
C VAL A 153 -12.76 27.40 -6.33
N GLN A 154 -12.67 26.72 -7.46
CA GLN A 154 -12.97 25.32 -7.58
C GLN A 154 -11.68 24.54 -7.37
N LEU A 155 -11.63 23.87 -6.24
CA LEU A 155 -10.62 22.87 -5.98
C LEU A 155 -11.24 21.54 -6.39
N ASP A 156 -10.71 20.91 -7.44
CA ASP A 156 -11.15 19.56 -7.86
C ASP A 156 -10.78 18.46 -6.82
N SER A 157 -10.38 18.88 -5.60
CA SER A 157 -10.09 18.03 -4.45
C SER A 157 -11.29 17.24 -3.94
N ALA A 158 -12.53 17.59 -4.27
CA ALA A 158 -13.69 16.86 -3.74
C ALA A 158 -13.64 15.38 -4.16
N TRP A 159 -13.29 15.10 -5.42
CA TRP A 159 -13.08 13.73 -5.88
C TRP A 159 -11.84 13.10 -5.24
N VAL A 160 -10.71 13.83 -5.16
CA VAL A 160 -9.47 13.35 -4.53
C VAL A 160 -9.67 12.99 -3.05
N LYS A 161 -10.41 13.81 -2.30
CA LYS A 161 -10.74 13.61 -0.89
C LYS A 161 -11.66 12.40 -0.71
N ARG A 162 -12.64 12.21 -1.62
CA ARG A 162 -13.50 11.02 -1.65
C ARG A 162 -12.68 9.76 -1.97
N PHE A 163 -11.75 9.84 -2.93
CA PHE A 163 -10.87 8.75 -3.30
C PHE A 163 -9.89 8.38 -2.17
N ASP A 164 -9.26 9.37 -1.54
CA ASP A 164 -8.40 9.16 -0.37
C ASP A 164 -9.20 8.60 0.82
N ALA A 165 -10.43 9.06 1.05
CA ALA A 165 -11.32 8.45 2.05
C ALA A 165 -11.65 6.99 1.72
N PHE A 166 -11.90 6.65 0.46
CA PHE A 166 -12.09 5.28 0.00
C PHE A 166 -10.83 4.42 0.19
N LEU A 167 -9.65 4.92 -0.17
CA LEU A 167 -8.38 4.23 0.03
C LEU A 167 -8.08 4.00 1.53
N ARG A 168 -8.43 4.95 2.40
CA ARG A 168 -8.33 4.79 3.85
C ARG A 168 -9.24 3.68 4.37
N LEU A 169 -10.50 3.66 3.90
CA LEU A 169 -11.45 2.59 4.25
C LEU A 169 -10.96 1.22 3.75
N ALA A 170 -10.50 1.15 2.50
CA ALA A 170 -9.95 -0.07 1.92
C ALA A 170 -8.70 -0.56 2.68
N ARG A 171 -7.83 0.36 3.11
CA ARG A 171 -6.65 0.04 3.93
C ARG A 171 -7.05 -0.47 5.31
N LEU A 172 -8.08 0.10 5.94
CA LEU A 172 -8.61 -0.41 7.20
C LEU A 172 -9.17 -1.83 7.04
N ALA A 173 -9.96 -2.07 6.00
CA ALA A 173 -10.45 -3.40 5.66
C ALA A 173 -9.31 -4.40 5.42
N LEU A 174 -8.28 -3.98 4.69
CA LEU A 174 -7.08 -4.79 4.47
C LEU A 174 -6.37 -5.14 5.78
N TRP A 175 -6.22 -4.20 6.72
CA TRP A 175 -5.60 -4.48 8.03
C TRP A 175 -6.44 -5.45 8.87
N MET A 176 -7.76 -5.36 8.82
CA MET A 176 -8.64 -6.33 9.49
C MET A 176 -8.46 -7.73 8.91
N ILE A 177 -8.47 -7.85 7.58
CA ILE A 177 -8.23 -9.11 6.87
C ILE A 177 -6.83 -9.65 7.19
N ALA A 178 -5.80 -8.80 7.13
CA ALA A 178 -4.43 -9.17 7.49
C ALA A 178 -4.33 -9.68 8.92
N GLY A 179 -5.07 -9.11 9.87
CA GLY A 179 -5.18 -9.61 11.25
C GLY A 179 -5.77 -11.02 11.33
N ILE A 180 -6.81 -11.31 10.56
CA ILE A 180 -7.42 -12.65 10.48
C ILE A 180 -6.43 -13.65 9.88
N PHE A 181 -5.75 -13.29 8.79
CA PHE A 181 -4.73 -14.14 8.17
C PHE A 181 -3.51 -14.34 9.09
N ALA A 182 -3.12 -13.33 9.87
CA ALA A 182 -2.07 -13.46 10.87
C ALA A 182 -2.45 -14.44 11.98
N ALA A 183 -3.68 -14.39 12.48
CA ALA A 183 -4.19 -15.39 13.43
C ALA A 183 -4.22 -16.80 12.81
N GLY A 184 -4.63 -16.91 11.53
CA GLY A 184 -4.58 -18.16 10.77
C GLY A 184 -3.16 -18.72 10.64
N LEU A 185 -2.17 -17.86 10.32
CA LEU A 185 -0.76 -18.24 10.25
C LEU A 185 -0.24 -18.76 11.60
N ILE A 186 -0.58 -18.06 12.69
CA ILE A 186 -0.23 -18.49 14.05
C ILE A 186 -0.84 -19.86 14.35
N ALA A 187 -2.12 -20.08 14.00
CA ALA A 187 -2.81 -21.35 14.23
C ALA A 187 -2.21 -22.52 13.42
N VAL A 188 -1.90 -22.30 12.13
CA VAL A 188 -1.26 -23.30 11.27
C VAL A 188 0.13 -23.65 11.80
N THR A 189 0.93 -22.65 12.14
CA THR A 189 2.27 -22.85 12.71
C THR A 189 2.20 -23.53 14.07
N PHE A 190 1.21 -23.15 14.89
CA PHE A 190 0.96 -23.77 16.19
C PHE A 190 0.68 -25.26 16.04
N ASN A 191 -0.22 -25.63 15.13
CA ASN A 191 -0.60 -27.02 14.92
C ASN A 191 0.57 -27.84 14.34
N THR A 192 1.29 -27.26 13.38
CA THR A 192 2.47 -27.89 12.77
C THR A 192 3.53 -28.23 13.82
N ILE A 193 3.85 -27.27 14.69
CA ILE A 193 4.87 -27.46 15.72
C ILE A 193 4.37 -28.40 16.82
N ARG A 194 3.09 -28.35 17.17
CA ARG A 194 2.49 -29.29 18.14
C ARG A 194 2.64 -30.72 17.67
N LEU A 195 2.32 -31.00 16.41
CA LEU A 195 2.46 -32.33 15.82
C LEU A 195 3.93 -32.78 15.79
N GLN A 196 4.86 -31.88 15.48
CA GLN A 196 6.30 -32.19 15.51
C GLN A 196 6.82 -32.50 16.92
N VAL A 197 6.37 -31.74 17.93
CA VAL A 197 6.74 -32.00 19.33
C VAL A 197 6.23 -33.37 19.77
N LEU A 198 4.99 -33.72 19.42
CA LEU A 198 4.41 -35.04 19.73
C LEU A 198 5.17 -36.17 19.03
N ALA A 199 5.52 -35.99 17.75
CA ALA A 199 6.27 -36.98 16.99
C ALA A 199 7.67 -37.26 17.55
N GLN A 200 8.22 -36.31 18.33
CA GLN A 200 9.57 -36.40 18.93
C GLN A 200 9.53 -36.49 20.45
N ALA A 201 8.39 -36.84 21.04
CA ALA A 201 8.22 -36.87 22.49
C ALA A 201 9.27 -37.76 23.18
N ALA A 202 9.58 -38.94 22.61
CA ALA A 202 10.59 -39.85 23.16
C ALA A 202 12.01 -39.25 23.17
N GLU A 203 12.41 -38.53 22.12
CA GLU A 203 13.71 -37.86 22.08
C GLU A 203 13.80 -36.73 23.11
N ILE A 204 12.70 -35.99 23.27
CA ILE A 204 12.57 -34.89 24.24
C ILE A 204 12.65 -35.44 25.68
N GLU A 205 12.02 -36.58 25.94
CA GLU A 205 12.05 -37.27 27.24
C GLU A 205 13.46 -37.73 27.59
N VAL A 206 14.14 -38.43 26.68
CA VAL A 206 15.54 -38.83 26.88
C VAL A 206 16.45 -37.62 27.11
N ALA A 207 16.26 -36.53 26.36
CA ALA A 207 17.02 -35.30 26.55
C ALA A 207 16.79 -34.68 27.94
N ARG A 208 15.56 -34.69 28.47
CA ARG A 208 15.27 -34.23 29.84
C ARG A 208 15.95 -35.11 30.89
N LEU A 209 15.95 -36.43 30.71
CA LEU A 209 16.57 -37.39 31.65
C LEU A 209 18.09 -37.19 31.78
N ILE A 210 18.77 -36.79 30.71
CA ILE A 210 20.21 -36.47 30.73
C ILE A 210 20.51 -35.02 31.14
N GLY A 211 19.51 -34.26 31.62
CA GLY A 211 19.67 -32.93 32.18
C GLY A 211 19.55 -31.76 31.19
N ALA A 212 18.93 -31.95 30.02
CA ALA A 212 18.70 -30.85 29.09
C ALA A 212 17.73 -29.82 29.67
N THR A 213 18.09 -28.53 29.58
CA THR A 213 17.21 -27.44 30.01
C THR A 213 16.03 -27.26 29.06
N ASP A 214 14.89 -26.84 29.60
CA ASP A 214 13.70 -26.45 28.81
C ASP A 214 14.05 -25.48 27.68
N ALA A 215 14.89 -24.48 27.94
CA ALA A 215 15.30 -23.51 26.92
C ALA A 215 16.05 -24.17 25.76
N PHE A 216 16.86 -25.20 26.02
CA PHE A 216 17.57 -25.97 24.99
C PHE A 216 16.59 -26.74 24.09
N ILE A 217 15.54 -27.31 24.67
CA ILE A 217 14.50 -28.06 23.94
C ILE A 217 13.63 -27.13 23.10
N ARG A 218 13.27 -25.94 23.61
CA ARG A 218 12.33 -25.01 22.95
C ARG A 218 12.94 -24.23 21.78
N ARG A 219 14.21 -23.83 21.86
CA ARG A 219 14.87 -22.96 20.87
C ARG A 219 14.81 -23.46 19.42
N PRO A 220 15.10 -24.75 19.10
CA PRO A 220 15.02 -25.24 17.73
C PRO A 220 13.64 -25.06 17.09
N PHE A 221 12.56 -25.22 17.87
CA PHE A 221 11.19 -25.05 17.37
C PHE A 221 10.87 -23.58 17.08
N TYR A 222 11.40 -22.64 17.87
CA TYR A 222 11.24 -21.21 17.61
C TYR A 222 11.91 -20.79 16.31
N TYR A 223 13.14 -21.26 16.08
CA TYR A 223 13.85 -21.03 14.82
C TYR A 223 13.16 -21.71 13.64
N PHE A 224 12.61 -22.90 13.84
CA PHE A 224 11.87 -23.62 12.82
C PHE A 224 10.63 -22.84 12.38
N GLY A 225 9.80 -22.38 13.32
CA GLY A 225 8.62 -21.56 13.01
C GLY A 225 8.99 -20.23 12.36
N ALA A 226 10.03 -19.55 12.84
CA ALA A 226 10.51 -18.31 12.24
C ALA A 226 10.99 -18.52 10.79
N LEU A 227 11.74 -19.59 10.54
CA LEU A 227 12.26 -19.89 9.21
C LEU A 227 11.17 -20.33 8.25
N GLN A 228 10.18 -21.13 8.69
CA GLN A 228 9.00 -21.44 7.88
C GLN A 228 8.18 -20.19 7.55
N GLY A 229 7.98 -19.30 8.52
CA GLY A 229 7.31 -18.03 8.32
C GLY A 229 8.03 -17.13 7.31
N ALA A 230 9.35 -17.01 7.43
CA ALA A 230 10.18 -16.25 6.49
C ALA A 230 10.14 -16.84 5.06
N LEU A 231 10.34 -18.14 4.92
CA LEU A 231 10.33 -18.81 3.62
C LEU A 231 8.94 -18.77 2.97
N GLY A 232 7.87 -18.93 3.75
CA GLY A 232 6.51 -18.79 3.27
C GLY A 232 6.18 -17.35 2.85
N ALA A 233 6.69 -16.35 3.56
CA ALA A 233 6.58 -14.94 3.16
C ALA A 233 7.37 -14.61 1.89
N LEU A 234 8.55 -15.20 1.71
CA LEU A 234 9.31 -15.08 0.46
C LEU A 234 8.57 -15.73 -0.71
N LEU A 235 7.94 -16.89 -0.48
CA LEU A 235 7.08 -17.52 -1.47
C LEU A 235 5.87 -16.64 -1.79
N ALA A 236 5.25 -16.01 -0.79
CA ALA A 236 4.17 -15.06 -0.99
C ALA A 236 4.62 -13.87 -1.85
N ALA A 237 5.80 -13.30 -1.58
CA ALA A 237 6.37 -12.24 -2.42
C ALA A 237 6.57 -12.69 -3.87
N ALA A 238 7.06 -13.92 -4.09
CA ALA A 238 7.21 -14.48 -5.42
C ALA A 238 5.86 -14.67 -6.13
N LEU A 239 4.83 -15.13 -5.41
CA LEU A 239 3.46 -15.25 -5.94
C LEU A 239 2.86 -13.88 -6.29
N VAL A 240 3.06 -12.86 -5.45
CA VAL A 240 2.64 -11.48 -5.74
C VAL A 240 3.34 -10.95 -6.98
N LEU A 241 4.66 -11.15 -7.11
CA LEU A 241 5.41 -10.77 -8.30
C LEU A 241 4.91 -11.47 -9.56
N GLY A 242 4.65 -12.78 -9.47
CA GLY A 242 4.05 -13.54 -10.57
C GLY A 242 2.67 -13.03 -10.97
N ALA A 243 1.81 -12.74 -9.99
CA ALA A 243 0.49 -12.18 -10.23
C ALA A 243 0.55 -10.79 -10.89
N LEU A 244 1.46 -9.92 -10.44
CA LEU A 244 1.65 -8.60 -11.04
C LEU A 244 2.21 -8.69 -12.46
N ALA A 245 3.12 -9.63 -12.73
CA ALA A 245 3.64 -9.86 -14.08
C ALA A 245 2.52 -10.29 -15.05
N LEU A 246 1.59 -11.13 -14.61
CA LEU A 246 0.42 -11.51 -15.39
C LEU A 246 -0.54 -10.34 -15.63
N LEU A 247 -0.68 -9.43 -14.65
CA LEU A 247 -1.53 -8.24 -14.76
C LEU A 247 -0.88 -7.10 -15.56
N ALA A 248 0.45 -7.08 -15.69
CA ALA A 248 1.16 -5.99 -16.34
C ALA A 248 0.77 -5.78 -17.81
N GLY A 249 0.52 -6.87 -18.55
CA GLY A 249 0.06 -6.79 -19.94
C GLY A 249 -1.30 -6.11 -20.07
N PRO A 250 -2.38 -6.69 -19.49
CA PRO A 250 -3.73 -6.10 -19.56
C PRO A 250 -3.81 -4.68 -19.00
N VAL A 251 -3.09 -4.40 -17.91
CA VAL A 251 -3.07 -3.07 -17.30
C VAL A 251 -2.32 -2.05 -18.15
N GLY A 252 -1.24 -2.45 -18.81
CA GLY A 252 -0.51 -1.60 -19.75
C GLY A 252 -1.35 -1.25 -20.98
N GLU A 253 -2.09 -2.22 -21.54
CA GLU A 253 -3.00 -1.99 -22.65
C GLU A 253 -4.11 -0.99 -22.28
N LEU A 254 -4.78 -1.20 -21.14
CA LEU A 254 -5.74 -0.24 -20.59
C LEU A 254 -5.11 1.15 -20.40
N ALA A 255 -3.90 1.23 -19.86
CA ALA A 255 -3.22 2.49 -19.65
C ALA A 255 -3.01 3.26 -20.97
N THR A 256 -2.57 2.57 -22.03
CA THR A 256 -2.39 3.19 -23.35
C THR A 256 -3.71 3.68 -23.96
N LEU A 257 -4.82 2.94 -23.79
CA LEU A 257 -6.14 3.33 -24.29
C LEU A 257 -6.67 4.60 -23.61
N TYR A 258 -6.32 4.80 -22.33
CA TYR A 258 -6.68 6.01 -21.57
C TYR A 258 -5.62 7.13 -21.69
N GLY A 259 -4.60 6.98 -22.54
CA GLY A 259 -3.53 7.97 -22.71
C GLY A 259 -2.65 8.15 -21.47
N ALA A 260 -2.69 7.21 -20.53
CA ALA A 260 -1.92 7.23 -19.30
C ALA A 260 -0.64 6.39 -19.46
N GLY A 261 0.52 6.97 -19.17
CA GLY A 261 1.78 6.23 -19.05
C GLY A 261 1.87 5.50 -17.71
N PHE A 262 1.00 4.52 -17.47
CA PHE A 262 0.99 3.76 -16.21
C PHE A 262 1.78 2.46 -16.32
N SER A 263 2.65 2.22 -15.33
CA SER A 263 3.32 0.94 -15.11
C SER A 263 3.05 0.47 -13.69
N LEU A 264 2.63 -0.78 -13.54
CA LEU A 264 2.53 -1.42 -12.22
C LEU A 264 3.92 -1.44 -11.56
N ARG A 265 4.01 -0.86 -10.37
CA ARG A 265 5.23 -0.90 -9.58
C ARG A 265 5.30 -2.23 -8.84
N PRO A 266 6.33 -3.07 -9.09
CA PRO A 266 6.53 -4.29 -8.32
C PRO A 266 6.95 -3.94 -6.89
N PRO A 267 6.70 -4.83 -5.91
CA PRO A 267 7.12 -4.62 -4.55
C PRO A 267 8.64 -4.45 -4.46
N GLY A 268 9.08 -3.41 -3.75
CA GLY A 268 10.50 -3.11 -3.58
C GLY A 268 11.19 -4.13 -2.66
N GLY A 269 12.53 -4.19 -2.69
CA GLY A 269 13.30 -5.07 -1.80
C GLY A 269 13.03 -4.84 -0.30
N ILE A 270 12.72 -3.58 0.08
CA ILE A 270 12.33 -3.22 1.46
C ILE A 270 10.99 -3.83 1.84
N GLU A 271 10.00 -3.81 0.94
CA GLU A 271 8.67 -4.37 1.18
C GLU A 271 8.72 -5.89 1.29
N VAL A 272 9.53 -6.54 0.44
CA VAL A 272 9.79 -7.99 0.54
C VAL A 272 10.49 -8.34 1.85
N ALA A 273 11.49 -7.56 2.26
CA ALA A 273 12.18 -7.76 3.53
C ALA A 273 11.23 -7.54 4.74
N ALA A 274 10.35 -6.54 4.68
CA ALA A 274 9.33 -6.29 5.70
C ALA A 274 8.34 -7.46 5.79
N LEU A 275 7.85 -7.94 4.65
CA LEU A 275 6.96 -9.11 4.59
C LEU A 275 7.63 -10.36 5.16
N ALA A 276 8.89 -10.63 4.78
CA ALA A 276 9.67 -11.74 5.32
C ALA A 276 9.87 -11.62 6.83
N SER A 277 10.13 -10.41 7.35
CA SER A 277 10.30 -10.16 8.78
C SER A 277 9.00 -10.36 9.55
N ILE A 278 7.87 -9.90 9.01
CA ILE A 278 6.54 -10.12 9.59
C ILE A 278 6.19 -11.61 9.59
N GLY A 279 6.41 -12.31 8.47
CA GLY A 279 6.21 -13.75 8.37
C GLY A 279 7.04 -14.52 9.39
N ALA A 280 8.33 -14.19 9.52
CA ALA A 280 9.21 -14.78 10.52
C ALA A 280 8.70 -14.55 11.96
N PHE A 281 8.26 -13.33 12.26
CA PHE A 281 7.74 -12.97 13.57
C PHE A 281 6.44 -13.72 13.90
N LEU A 282 5.50 -13.79 12.97
CA LEU A 282 4.24 -14.52 13.16
C LEU A 282 4.47 -16.04 13.30
N GLY A 283 5.39 -16.60 12.51
CA GLY A 283 5.80 -18.00 12.63
C GLY A 283 6.49 -18.29 13.97
N TRP A 284 7.35 -17.38 14.43
CA TRP A 284 7.97 -17.46 15.76
C TRP A 284 6.93 -17.39 16.89
N LEU A 285 5.94 -16.49 16.80
CA LEU A 285 4.85 -16.40 17.77
C LEU A 285 4.02 -17.69 17.83
N GLY A 286 3.66 -18.25 16.67
CA GLY A 286 2.96 -19.54 16.60
C GLY A 286 3.77 -20.66 17.25
N ALA A 287 5.08 -20.69 17.03
CA ALA A 287 6.00 -21.62 17.68
C ALA A 287 6.05 -21.44 19.20
N GLN A 288 6.17 -20.20 19.67
CA GLN A 288 6.22 -19.87 21.08
C GLN A 288 4.95 -20.33 21.80
N LEU A 289 3.78 -20.04 21.24
CA LEU A 289 2.49 -20.47 21.81
C LEU A 289 2.38 -22.00 21.85
N SER A 290 2.75 -22.68 20.76
CA SER A 290 2.67 -24.14 20.67
C SER A 290 3.52 -24.86 21.71
N VAL A 291 4.77 -24.44 21.81
CA VAL A 291 5.75 -25.07 22.69
C VAL A 291 5.45 -24.77 24.16
N SER A 292 5.04 -23.55 24.49
CA SER A 292 4.69 -23.17 25.86
C SER A 292 3.45 -23.90 26.37
N LEU A 293 2.45 -24.15 25.51
CA LEU A 293 1.25 -24.91 25.86
C LEU A 293 1.49 -26.43 25.85
N SER A 294 2.32 -26.94 24.93
CA SER A 294 2.55 -28.39 24.81
C SER A 294 3.46 -28.93 25.91
N LEU A 295 4.45 -28.17 26.36
CA LEU A 295 5.37 -28.62 27.42
C LEU A 295 4.74 -28.58 28.81
N ARG A 296 3.75 -27.72 29.05
CA ARG A 296 2.95 -27.72 30.30
C ARG A 296 2.17 -29.02 30.54
N LYS A 297 2.03 -29.88 29.54
CA LYS A 297 1.39 -31.20 29.71
C LYS A 297 2.35 -32.30 30.20
N PHE A 298 3.65 -32.01 30.21
CA PHE A 298 4.71 -32.92 30.66
C PHE A 298 5.32 -32.49 32.01
N ASP A 299 4.67 -31.55 32.69
CA ASP A 299 4.90 -31.19 34.09
C ASP A 299 3.71 -31.71 34.91
#